data_AF-A0A328B0F6-F1
#
_entry.id   AF-A0A328B0F6-F1
#
_cell.length_a   1.000
_cell.length_b   1.000
_cell.length_c   1.000
_cell.angle_alpha   90.00
_cell.angle_beta   90.00
_cell.angle_gamma   90.00
#
_symmetry.space_group_name_H-M   'P 1'
#
loop_
_entity.id
_entity.type
_entity.pdbx_description
1 polymer ?
#
loop_
_entity_poly.entity_id
_entity_poly.type
_entity_poly.pdbx_seq_one_letter_code
_entity_poly.pdbx_strand_id
1 'polypeptide(L)'
;MRHRDAEVVPASVLADAVGRTPLQHYVLWTGRPAIGQPGSLRSRAFGCVHEVGVPVSLRVLLQRAARLDGAAGLNPDVVRNGVRLHQAARPTVVILLERRSSGEFVTVTDIPHAGALHRPLRAGEVVIDARGACRLDLFAHAA
;
A
#
# COMPACT_ATOMS: atom_id res chain seq x y z
N MET A 1 -22.77 -8.78 0.19
CA MET A 1 -21.66 -8.78 1.16
C MET A 1 -21.65 -7.40 1.81
N ARG A 2 -21.94 -7.28 3.12
CA ARG A 2 -21.92 -5.98 3.82
C ARG A 2 -20.46 -5.51 3.91
N HIS A 3 -20.20 -4.26 3.54
CA HIS A 3 -18.90 -3.65 3.79
C HIS A 3 -18.71 -3.58 5.31
N ARG A 4 -17.56 -4.02 5.84
CA ARG A 4 -17.25 -3.74 7.24
C ARG A 4 -17.04 -2.24 7.36
N ASP A 5 -17.81 -1.60 8.22
CA ASP A 5 -17.72 -0.18 8.46
C ASP A 5 -16.46 0.17 9.26
N ALA A 6 -16.18 1.47 9.40
CA ALA A 6 -15.15 1.91 10.33
C ALA A 6 -15.53 1.41 11.74
N GLU A 7 -14.57 0.83 12.45
CA GLU A 7 -14.77 0.35 13.82
C GLU A 7 -13.79 1.04 14.76
N VAL A 8 -14.15 1.14 16.04
CA VAL A 8 -13.19 1.55 17.06
C VAL A 8 -12.11 0.47 17.12
N VAL A 9 -10.88 0.83 16.79
CA VAL A 9 -9.72 -0.06 16.88
C VAL A 9 -9.08 0.13 18.24
N PRO A 10 -9.11 -0.86 19.16
CA PRO A 10 -8.47 -0.71 20.46
C PRO A 10 -6.97 -0.45 20.32
N ALA A 11 -6.42 0.40 21.20
CA ALA A 11 -5.00 0.78 21.15
C ALA A 11 -4.07 -0.44 21.26
N SER A 12 -4.43 -1.43 22.08
CA SER A 12 -3.70 -2.70 22.21
C SER A 12 -3.67 -3.49 20.90
N VAL A 13 -4.80 -3.62 20.21
CA VAL A 13 -4.90 -4.30 18.91
C VAL A 13 -4.03 -3.62 17.86
N LEU A 14 -4.03 -2.28 17.83
CA LEU A 14 -3.17 -1.52 16.93
C LEU A 14 -1.69 -1.72 17.27
N ALA A 15 -1.32 -1.63 18.55
CA ALA A 15 0.06 -1.83 18.99
C ALA A 15 0.58 -3.22 18.64
N ASP A 16 -0.21 -4.28 18.89
CA ASP A 16 0.13 -5.65 18.57
C ASP A 16 0.26 -5.87 17.06
N ALA A 17 -0.64 -5.27 16.26
CA ALA A 17 -0.56 -5.37 14.81
C ALA A 17 0.67 -4.65 14.23
N VAL A 18 1.01 -3.47 14.77
CA VAL A 18 2.22 -2.72 14.39
C VAL A 18 3.48 -3.51 14.78
N GLY A 19 3.51 -4.09 15.98
CA GLY A 19 4.63 -4.88 16.49
C GLY A 19 4.93 -6.10 15.61
N ARG A 20 3.89 -6.80 15.13
CA ARG A 20 4.03 -7.96 14.22
C ARG A 20 4.32 -7.62 12.77
N THR A 21 4.19 -6.34 12.37
CA THR A 21 4.40 -5.93 10.98
C THR A 21 5.89 -5.76 10.69
N PRO A 22 6.46 -6.36 9.62
CA PRO A 22 7.87 -6.20 9.29
C PRO A 22 8.30 -4.74 9.11
N LEU A 23 9.48 -4.37 9.63
CA LEU A 23 10.02 -3.00 9.58
C LEU A 23 10.39 -2.55 8.17
N GLN A 24 10.79 -3.51 7.35
CA GLN A 24 11.25 -3.33 6.00
C GLN A 24 10.10 -3.25 4.98
N HIS A 25 8.84 -3.40 5.39
CA HIS A 25 7.70 -3.30 4.48
C HIS A 25 7.20 -1.88 4.31
N TYR A 26 7.03 -1.49 3.06
CA TYR A 26 6.56 -0.18 2.63
C TYR A 26 5.46 -0.34 1.59
N VAL A 27 4.66 0.70 1.43
CA VAL A 27 3.68 0.82 0.35
C VAL A 27 4.05 2.02 -0.50
N LEU A 28 3.93 1.87 -1.81
CA LEU A 28 4.13 2.95 -2.78
C LEU A 28 2.82 3.19 -3.51
N TRP A 29 2.28 4.39 -3.40
CA TRP A 29 1.15 4.81 -4.22
C TRP A 29 1.65 5.36 -5.56
N THR A 30 1.07 4.85 -6.66
CA THR A 30 1.47 5.24 -8.02
C THR A 30 0.87 6.56 -8.49
N GLY A 31 0.00 7.20 -7.71
CA GLY A 31 -0.74 8.41 -8.12
C GLY A 31 -1.96 8.14 -8.99
N ARG A 32 -2.13 6.91 -9.48
CA ARG A 32 -3.31 6.54 -10.28
C ARG A 32 -4.54 6.30 -9.39
N PRO A 33 -5.75 6.58 -9.89
CA PRO A 33 -6.98 6.29 -9.16
C PRO A 33 -7.16 4.78 -9.00
N ALA A 34 -7.54 4.34 -7.79
CA ALA A 34 -7.93 2.96 -7.56
C ALA A 34 -9.26 2.68 -8.26
N ILE A 35 -9.25 1.91 -9.36
CA ILE A 35 -10.46 1.43 -10.01
C ILE A 35 -11.02 0.29 -9.16
N GLY A 36 -11.86 0.65 -8.19
CA GLY A 36 -12.54 -0.28 -7.29
C GLY A 36 -13.85 0.32 -6.83
N GLN A 37 -14.71 -0.49 -6.20
CA GLN A 37 -15.97 0.00 -5.64
C GLN A 37 -15.67 1.14 -4.64
N PRO A 38 -16.15 2.36 -4.89
CA PRO A 38 -15.98 3.49 -3.98
C PRO A 38 -16.48 3.12 -2.57
N GLY A 39 -15.76 3.53 -1.55
CA GLY A 39 -16.10 3.23 -0.15
C GLY A 39 -15.71 1.83 0.32
N SER A 40 -15.22 0.95 -0.56
CA SER A 40 -14.66 -0.33 -0.13
C SER A 40 -13.48 -0.13 0.84
N LEU A 41 -13.32 -1.05 1.78
CA LEU A 41 -12.21 -1.08 2.74
C LEU A 41 -10.84 -0.86 2.09
N ARG A 42 -10.62 -1.47 0.92
CA ARG A 42 -9.39 -1.32 0.13
C ARG A 42 -9.21 0.12 -0.36
N SER A 43 -10.23 0.71 -0.98
CA SER A 43 -10.16 2.10 -1.45
C SER A 43 -9.91 3.10 -0.32
N ARG A 44 -10.54 2.87 0.84
CA ARG A 44 -10.36 3.68 2.05
C ARG A 44 -8.96 3.54 2.65
N ALA A 45 -8.43 2.32 2.71
CA ALA A 45 -7.07 2.07 3.16
C ALA A 45 -6.04 2.73 2.23
N PHE A 46 -6.22 2.64 0.91
CA PHE A 46 -5.31 3.28 -0.05
C PHE A 46 -5.40 4.80 0.00
N GLY A 47 -6.59 5.34 0.30
CA GLY A 47 -6.78 6.76 0.59
C GLY A 47 -6.04 7.27 1.83
N CYS A 48 -5.40 6.42 2.64
CA CYS A 48 -4.52 6.84 3.74
C CYS A 48 -3.06 7.06 3.31
N VAL A 49 -2.74 6.77 2.05
CA VAL A 49 -1.44 7.04 1.44
C VAL A 49 -1.64 8.20 0.46
N HIS A 50 -0.96 9.32 0.72
CA HIS A 50 -1.12 10.54 -0.06
C HIS A 50 0.15 10.90 -0.83
N GLU A 51 1.26 10.26 -0.47
CA GLU A 51 2.58 10.56 -0.98
C GLU A 51 2.83 9.79 -2.29
N VAL A 52 2.45 10.41 -3.41
CA VAL A 52 2.68 9.84 -4.75
C VAL A 52 4.17 9.59 -4.97
N GLY A 53 4.53 8.36 -5.32
CA GLY A 53 5.91 7.99 -5.64
C GLY A 53 6.86 7.94 -4.45
N VAL A 54 6.37 8.13 -3.23
CA VAL A 54 7.18 8.03 -2.01
C VAL A 54 6.78 6.79 -1.21
N PRO A 55 7.73 5.88 -0.89
CA PRO A 55 7.43 4.75 -0.02
C PRO A 55 7.04 5.19 1.38
N VAL A 56 5.88 4.72 1.84
CA VAL A 56 5.38 4.93 3.21
C VAL A 56 5.48 3.60 3.95
N SER A 57 6.00 3.60 5.18
CA SER A 57 6.07 2.37 5.96
C SER A 57 4.68 1.75 6.13
N LEU A 58 4.57 0.43 5.97
CA LEU A 58 3.31 -0.27 6.17
C LEU A 58 2.78 -0.05 7.60
N ARG A 59 3.67 0.07 8.59
CA ARG A 59 3.29 0.42 9.98
C ARG A 59 2.60 1.78 10.07
N VAL A 60 3.11 2.78 9.36
CA VAL A 60 2.51 4.12 9.28
C VAL A 60 1.14 4.05 8.62
N LEU A 61 0.99 3.28 7.54
CA LEU A 61 -0.31 3.06 6.92
C LEU A 61 -1.31 2.45 7.91
N LEU A 62 -0.92 1.45 8.70
CA LEU A 62 -1.81 0.86 9.72
C LEU A 62 -2.26 1.89 10.77
N GLN A 63 -1.34 2.73 11.23
CA GLN A 63 -1.64 3.79 12.19
C GLN A 63 -2.60 4.84 11.61
N ARG A 64 -2.39 5.26 10.35
CA ARG A 64 -3.29 6.20 9.65
C ARG A 64 -4.67 5.61 9.45
N ALA A 65 -4.74 4.38 8.95
CA ALA A 65 -5.99 3.70 8.65
C ALA A 65 -6.82 3.44 9.92
N ALA A 66 -6.18 3.19 11.07
CA ALA A 66 -6.86 3.03 12.36
C ALA A 66 -7.52 4.32 12.88
N ARG A 67 -7.19 5.49 12.31
CA ARG A 67 -7.73 6.81 12.66
C ARG A 67 -8.46 7.48 11.49
N LEU A 68 -8.85 6.70 10.49
CA LEU A 68 -9.43 7.24 9.25
C LEU A 68 -10.64 8.14 9.49
N ASP A 69 -11.45 7.83 10.52
CA ASP A 69 -12.66 8.58 10.89
C ASP A 69 -12.57 9.04 12.37
N GLY A 70 -11.42 9.62 12.72
CA GLY A 70 -11.12 10.10 14.07
C GLY A 70 -10.96 8.97 15.08
N ALA A 71 -12.04 8.64 15.80
CA ALA A 71 -12.07 7.59 16.82
C ALA A 71 -12.35 6.19 16.25
N ALA A 72 -12.83 6.12 15.01
CA ALA A 72 -13.04 4.87 14.27
C ALA A 72 -12.10 4.78 13.07
N GLY A 73 -11.80 3.56 12.66
CA GLY A 73 -10.88 3.32 11.56
C GLY A 73 -10.99 1.91 11.01
N LEU A 74 -9.92 1.50 10.33
CA LEU A 74 -9.81 0.21 9.72
C LEU A 74 -9.00 -0.72 10.60
N ASN A 75 -9.51 -1.94 10.75
CA ASN A 75 -8.78 -3.02 11.38
C ASN A 75 -7.42 -3.25 10.68
N PRO A 76 -6.29 -3.28 11.40
CA PRO A 76 -4.97 -3.47 10.81
C PRO A 76 -4.82 -4.75 9.97
N ASP A 77 -5.49 -5.85 10.34
CA ASP A 77 -5.46 -7.09 9.56
C ASP A 77 -6.16 -6.91 8.21
N VAL A 78 -7.28 -6.18 8.19
CA VAL A 78 -8.02 -5.85 6.97
C VAL A 78 -7.16 -4.99 6.04
N VAL A 79 -6.42 -4.02 6.58
CA VAL A 79 -5.52 -3.17 5.79
C VAL A 79 -4.38 -3.99 5.17
N ARG A 80 -3.72 -4.85 5.95
CA ARG A 80 -2.65 -5.73 5.45
C ARG A 80 -3.13 -6.67 4.36
N ASN A 81 -4.28 -7.33 4.58
CA ASN A 81 -4.88 -8.20 3.59
C ASN A 81 -5.32 -7.42 2.36
N GLY A 82 -5.86 -6.22 2.53
CA GLY A 82 -6.24 -5.32 1.43
C GLY A 82 -5.05 -4.97 0.53
N VAL A 83 -3.91 -4.59 1.13
CA VAL A 83 -2.66 -4.30 0.39
C VAL A 83 -2.16 -5.54 -0.35
N ARG A 84 -2.13 -6.71 0.30
CA ARG A 84 -1.68 -7.96 -0.33
C ARG A 84 -2.59 -8.38 -1.49
N LEU A 85 -3.90 -8.36 -1.30
CA LEU A 85 -4.87 -8.70 -2.35
C LEU A 85 -4.81 -7.73 -3.53
N HIS A 86 -4.47 -6.47 -3.27
CA HIS A 86 -4.34 -5.47 -4.33
C HIS A 86 -3.17 -5.70 -5.27
N GLN A 87 -2.15 -6.48 -4.86
CA GLN A 87 -1.04 -6.82 -5.75
C GLN A 87 -1.48 -7.64 -6.98
N ALA A 88 -2.66 -8.26 -6.92
CA ALA A 88 -3.27 -8.98 -8.04
C ALA A 88 -4.34 -8.15 -8.80
N ALA A 89 -4.57 -6.89 -8.43
CA ALA A 89 -5.59 -6.05 -9.04
C ALA A 89 -5.18 -5.51 -10.41
N ARG A 90 -6.17 -5.18 -11.25
CA ARG A 90 -5.97 -4.52 -12.55
C ARG A 90 -6.74 -3.19 -12.60
N PRO A 91 -6.06 -2.03 -12.53
CA PRO A 91 -4.63 -1.82 -12.25
C PRO A 91 -4.26 -1.93 -10.76
N THR A 92 -3.05 -2.38 -10.47
CA THR A 92 -2.44 -2.30 -9.13
C THR A 92 -1.88 -0.89 -8.92
N VAL A 93 -2.55 -0.08 -8.11
CA VAL A 93 -2.13 1.32 -7.84
C VAL A 93 -1.39 1.52 -6.51
N VAL A 94 -1.35 0.52 -5.65
CA VAL A 94 -0.54 0.51 -4.42
C VAL A 94 0.35 -0.71 -4.44
N ILE A 95 1.66 -0.50 -4.45
CA ILE A 95 2.66 -1.55 -4.59
C ILE A 95 3.24 -1.84 -3.21
N LEU A 96 3.25 -3.12 -2.81
CA LEU A 96 3.92 -3.57 -1.59
C LEU A 96 5.40 -3.78 -1.86
N LEU A 97 6.24 -3.05 -1.11
CA LEU A 97 7.68 -3.04 -1.25
C LEU A 97 8.38 -3.57 0.01
N GLU A 98 9.57 -4.11 -0.18
CA GLU A 98 10.55 -4.43 0.85
C GLU A 98 11.79 -3.57 0.65
N ARG A 99 12.27 -2.91 1.71
CA ARG A 99 13.53 -2.18 1.72
C ARG A 99 14.68 -3.13 2.07
N ARG A 100 15.61 -3.32 1.15
CA ARG A 100 16.85 -4.10 1.37
C ARG A 100 17.87 -3.30 2.18
N SER A 101 18.83 -4.01 2.77
CA SER A 101 19.98 -3.39 3.46
C SER A 101 20.84 -2.51 2.54
N SER A 102 20.82 -2.79 1.22
CA SER A 102 21.44 -1.95 0.18
C SER A 102 20.77 -0.58 0.02
N GLY A 103 19.59 -0.37 0.62
CA GLY A 103 18.80 0.85 0.48
C GLY A 103 17.76 0.79 -0.65
N GLU A 104 17.82 -0.24 -1.50
CA GLU A 104 16.85 -0.46 -2.58
C GLU A 104 15.47 -0.85 -2.04
N PHE A 105 14.42 -0.45 -2.75
CA PHE A 105 13.08 -0.95 -2.54
C PHE A 105 12.69 -1.89 -3.67
N VAL A 106 12.31 -3.11 -3.30
CA VAL A 106 11.92 -4.16 -4.24
C VAL A 106 10.48 -4.58 -4.02
N THR A 107 9.82 -5.06 -5.07
CA THR A 107 8.49 -5.68 -4.96
C THR A 107 8.53 -6.94 -4.09
N VAL A 108 7.52 -7.10 -3.22
CA VAL A 108 7.41 -8.29 -2.36
C VAL A 108 6.83 -9.51 -3.10
N THR A 109 6.04 -9.29 -4.15
CA THR A 109 5.35 -10.33 -4.92
C THR A 109 5.27 -9.93 -6.38
N ASP A 110 4.95 -10.90 -7.24
CA ASP A 110 4.59 -10.65 -8.63
C ASP A 110 3.34 -9.77 -8.73
N ILE A 111 3.37 -8.80 -9.63
CA ILE A 111 2.29 -7.85 -9.90
C ILE A 111 2.00 -7.90 -11.42
N PRO A 112 0.94 -8.60 -11.86
CA PRO A 112 0.66 -8.81 -13.28
C PRO A 112 0.27 -7.52 -14.01
N HIS A 113 -0.31 -6.56 -13.29
CA HIS A 113 -0.86 -5.32 -13.85
C HIS A 113 -0.45 -4.12 -13.00
N ALA A 114 0.85 -3.84 -12.93
CA ALA A 114 1.37 -2.70 -12.20
C ALA A 114 0.82 -1.42 -12.84
N GLY A 115 -0.06 -0.70 -12.13
CA GLY A 115 -0.88 0.36 -12.72
C GLY A 115 -0.07 1.48 -13.37
N ALA A 116 1.15 1.73 -12.91
CA ALA A 116 2.07 2.71 -13.49
C ALA A 116 2.80 2.23 -14.76
N LEU A 117 2.78 0.93 -15.06
CA LEU A 117 3.58 0.32 -16.13
C LEU A 117 2.70 -0.45 -17.12
N HIS A 118 3.16 -0.53 -18.36
CA HIS A 118 2.58 -1.41 -19.38
C HIS A 118 3.09 -2.85 -19.32
N ARG A 119 3.75 -3.22 -18.22
CA ARG A 119 4.35 -4.55 -18.02
C ARG A 119 4.14 -5.05 -16.59
N PRO A 120 4.21 -6.38 -16.37
CA PRO A 120 4.24 -6.92 -15.02
C PRO A 120 5.53 -6.53 -14.28
N LEU A 121 5.45 -6.49 -12.95
CA LEU A 121 6.60 -6.49 -12.05
C LEU A 121 6.76 -7.89 -11.46
N ARG A 122 7.99 -8.37 -11.35
CA ARG A 122 8.29 -9.64 -10.68
C ARG A 122 8.66 -9.41 -9.22
N ALA A 123 8.48 -10.40 -8.36
CA ALA A 123 8.97 -10.36 -6.99
C ALA A 123 10.49 -10.13 -6.96
N GLY A 124 10.95 -9.26 -6.05
CA GLY A 124 12.36 -8.90 -5.90
C GLY A 124 12.89 -7.91 -6.93
N GLU A 125 12.04 -7.43 -7.84
CA GLU A 125 12.39 -6.43 -8.83
C GLU A 125 12.53 -5.04 -8.19
N VAL A 126 13.58 -4.30 -8.57
CA VAL A 126 13.88 -2.97 -8.02
C VAL A 126 12.90 -1.93 -8.55
N VAL A 127 12.20 -1.28 -7.62
CA VAL A 127 11.22 -0.21 -7.88
C VAL A 127 11.83 1.15 -7.60
N ILE A 128 12.60 1.26 -6.52
CA ILE A 128 13.41 2.45 -6.20
C ILE A 128 14.81 1.98 -5.89
N ASP A 129 15.80 2.55 -6.57
CA ASP A 129 17.20 2.18 -6.34
C ASP A 129 17.78 2.80 -5.05
N ALA A 130 19.00 2.40 -4.71
CA ALA A 130 19.69 2.88 -3.51
C ALA A 130 19.92 4.41 -3.48
N ARG A 131 19.81 5.10 -4.63
CA ARG A 131 19.93 6.56 -4.74
C ARG A 131 18.58 7.26 -4.60
N GLY A 132 17.49 6.51 -4.46
CA GLY A 132 16.14 7.04 -4.35
C GLY A 132 15.46 7.29 -5.71
N ALA A 133 16.06 6.88 -6.83
CA ALA A 133 15.44 7.05 -8.13
C ALA A 133 14.34 6.01 -8.36
N CYS A 134 13.11 6.48 -8.58
CA CYS A 134 11.99 5.61 -8.92
C CYS A 134 12.11 5.12 -10.36
N ARG A 135 12.01 3.80 -10.54
CA ARG A 135 12.10 3.10 -11.84
C ARG A 135 10.72 2.83 -12.45
N LEU A 136 9.67 3.34 -11.82
CA LEU A 136 8.32 3.32 -12.38
C LEU A 136 8.12 4.61 -13.17
N ASP A 137 7.58 4.51 -14.37
CA ASP A 137 7.06 5.66 -15.12
C ASP A 137 5.74 6.15 -14.49
N LEU A 138 5.82 6.68 -13.27
CA LEU A 138 4.64 7.11 -12.49
C LEU A 138 3.87 8.25 -13.17
N PHE A 139 4.53 9.03 -14.02
CA PHE A 139 4.02 10.29 -14.58
C PHE A 139 3.67 10.24 -16.07
N ALA A 140 3.72 9.07 -16.73
CA ALA A 140 3.60 9.01 -18.19
C ALA A 140 2.20 9.34 -18.76
N HIS A 141 1.16 9.54 -17.95
CA HIS A 141 -0.16 9.98 -18.45
C HIS A 141 -0.86 10.92 -17.45
N ALA A 142 -0.50 12.20 -17.52
CA ALA A 142 -1.37 13.33 -17.23
C ALA A 142 -1.50 14.18 -18.50
N ALA A 143 -2.06 13.58 -19.54
CA ALA A 143 -2.42 14.25 -20.80
C ALA A 143 -3.85 13.83 -21.16
#